data_AF-A0A1G2M918-F1
#
_entry.id   AF-A0A1G2M918-F1
#
_cell.length_a   1.000
_cell.length_b   1.000
_cell.length_c   1.000
_cell.angle_alpha   90.00
_cell.angle_beta   90.00
_cell.angle_gamma   90.00
#
_symmetry.space_group_name_H-M   'P 1'
#
loop_
_entity.id
_entity.type
_entity.pdbx_description
1 polymer ?
#
loop_
_entity_poly.entity_id
_entity_poly.type
_entity_poly.pdbx_seq_one_letter_code
_entity_poly.pdbx_strand_id
1 'polypeptide(L)'
;MNTPLDADTLVALVVNTAKNDTTTPDLRNPRVGWRTDELLTKEIDALVVYGHDDPVLYALIARRIHDAVSDLSEAAVLAKLAIFRGERIQPVGPERKSMLDGLLKELRVSVSLLPEGTRKQRCLSLLQYHAGVFYDAYDCFAEAARAQFDSELEALKCGDAAGAAVAGFVGEHYVLKRLLCEDPDESARHFERLKSAFDQLLRDTNGSSFQVSWGEGNAPVHMIEACTWLDKMDPDWARWVETARRAAAKLGAAFSHGAEFVRAADLYYQNEVEAIPALQVVAEQSATPAWRATALLLLARRALLDGNKTEASNLVKRMPLTGAFHVVTIARRLIG
;
A
#
# COMPACT_ATOMS: atom_id res chain seq x y z
N MET A 1 17.86 20.07 3.54
CA MET A 1 16.56 19.95 2.86
C MET A 1 16.74 20.49 1.45
N ASN A 2 16.62 19.64 0.43
CA ASN A 2 16.61 20.09 -0.96
C ASN A 2 15.22 20.67 -1.25
N THR A 3 15.17 21.82 -1.90
CA THR A 3 13.92 22.42 -2.40
C THR A 3 13.23 21.39 -3.31
N PRO A 4 11.92 21.12 -3.16
CA PRO A 4 11.20 20.26 -4.08
C PRO A 4 11.39 20.77 -5.52
N LEU A 5 11.72 19.87 -6.44
CA LEU A 5 11.76 20.19 -7.87
C LEU A 5 10.35 20.60 -8.29
N ASP A 6 10.18 21.72 -8.98
CA ASP A 6 8.88 22.03 -9.58
C ASP A 6 8.49 20.97 -10.63
N ALA A 7 7.19 20.89 -10.92
CA ALA A 7 6.64 19.86 -11.80
C ALA A 7 7.29 19.87 -13.20
N ASP A 8 7.65 21.04 -13.73
CA ASP A 8 8.27 21.16 -15.05
C ASP A 8 9.70 20.61 -15.05
N THR A 9 10.46 20.92 -14.00
CA THR A 9 11.81 20.42 -13.79
C THR A 9 11.82 18.91 -13.57
N LEU A 10 10.85 18.37 -12.83
CA LEU A 10 10.71 16.92 -12.64
C LEU A 10 10.38 16.20 -13.95
N VAL A 11 9.43 16.72 -14.73
CA VAL A 11 9.10 16.18 -16.06
C VAL A 11 10.36 16.17 -16.94
N ALA A 12 11.09 17.29 -17.01
CA ALA A 12 12.31 17.40 -17.81
C ALA A 12 13.39 16.40 -17.36
N LEU A 13 13.57 16.21 -16.05
CA LEU A 13 14.53 15.26 -15.49
C LEU A 13 14.19 13.82 -15.85
N VAL A 14 12.92 13.42 -15.71
CA VAL A 14 12.47 12.06 -16.04
C VAL A 14 12.61 11.80 -17.54
N VAL A 15 12.16 12.74 -18.39
CA VAL A 15 12.26 12.63 -19.85
C VAL A 15 13.71 12.52 -20.30
N ASN A 16 14.59 13.38 -19.75
CA ASN A 16 16.02 13.33 -20.07
C ASN A 16 16.66 12.03 -19.59
N THR A 17 16.26 11.51 -18.43
CA THR A 17 16.78 10.22 -17.95
C THR A 17 16.32 9.08 -18.84
N ALA A 18 15.03 9.02 -19.19
CA ALA A 18 14.47 7.99 -20.06
C ALA A 18 15.14 7.95 -21.43
N LYS A 19 15.42 9.11 -22.04
CA LYS A 19 16.11 9.23 -23.34
C LYS A 19 17.57 8.80 -23.29
N ASN A 20 18.20 8.93 -22.12
CA ASN A 20 19.60 8.57 -21.90
C ASN A 20 19.74 7.27 -21.09
N ASP A 21 18.67 6.50 -20.90
CA ASP A 21 18.69 5.28 -20.09
C ASP A 21 19.34 4.14 -20.87
N THR A 22 20.66 4.20 -20.95
CA THR A 22 21.51 3.20 -21.60
C THR A 22 21.71 1.97 -20.70
N THR A 23 21.05 1.89 -19.53
CA THR A 23 21.32 0.84 -18.55
C THR A 23 20.69 -0.47 -18.98
N THR A 24 21.51 -1.37 -19.52
CA THR A 24 21.16 -2.80 -19.60
C THR A 24 21.03 -3.35 -18.17
N PRO A 25 19.98 -4.13 -17.85
CA PRO A 25 19.82 -4.78 -16.56
C PRO A 25 21.05 -5.66 -16.25
N ASP A 26 21.87 -5.22 -15.29
CA ASP A 26 23.05 -5.96 -14.85
C ASP A 26 22.65 -6.94 -13.75
N LEU A 27 22.86 -8.24 -13.99
CA LEU A 27 22.67 -9.30 -13.00
C LEU A 27 23.55 -9.12 -11.75
N ARG A 28 24.66 -8.36 -11.86
CA ARG A 28 25.57 -8.06 -10.74
C ARG A 28 25.18 -6.80 -9.98
N ASN A 29 24.36 -5.94 -10.57
CA ASN A 29 23.83 -4.75 -9.92
C ASN A 29 22.42 -4.43 -10.41
N PRO A 30 21.40 -5.19 -9.94
CA PRO A 30 20.01 -4.99 -10.35
C PRO A 30 19.48 -3.59 -10.03
N ARG A 31 20.16 -2.79 -9.18
CA ARG A 31 19.80 -1.40 -8.86
C ARG A 31 20.25 -0.37 -9.90
N VAL A 32 21.12 -0.73 -10.83
CA VAL A 32 21.56 0.19 -11.91
C VAL A 32 20.58 0.18 -13.10
N GLY A 33 19.77 -0.87 -13.25
CA GLY A 33 18.95 -1.11 -14.46
C GLY A 33 17.57 -0.43 -14.52
N TRP A 34 17.19 0.40 -13.54
CA TRP A 34 15.80 0.86 -13.37
C TRP A 34 15.67 2.35 -13.07
N ARG A 35 16.63 3.16 -13.51
CA ARG A 35 16.71 4.56 -13.10
C ARG A 35 15.48 5.38 -13.52
N THR A 36 14.90 5.08 -14.69
CA THR A 36 13.64 5.68 -15.14
C THR A 36 12.45 5.30 -14.26
N ASP A 37 12.35 4.03 -13.84
CA ASP A 37 11.33 3.55 -12.89
C ASP A 37 11.51 4.19 -11.51
N GLU A 38 12.75 4.23 -10.99
CA GLU A 38 13.07 4.88 -9.72
C GLU A 38 12.68 6.37 -9.72
N LEU A 39 12.97 7.13 -10.79
CA LEU A 39 12.59 8.54 -10.87
C LEU A 39 11.06 8.72 -10.98
N LEU A 40 10.40 7.91 -11.82
CA LEU A 40 8.95 7.94 -12.00
C LEU A 40 8.18 7.59 -10.72
N THR A 41 8.72 6.72 -9.89
CA THR A 41 8.07 6.29 -8.65
C THR A 41 8.49 7.19 -7.48
N LYS A 42 9.79 7.31 -7.21
CA LYS A 42 10.32 7.96 -6.00
C LYS A 42 10.25 9.48 -6.04
N GLU A 43 10.59 10.11 -7.17
CA GLU A 43 10.65 11.58 -7.25
C GLU A 43 9.27 12.20 -7.46
N ILE A 44 8.37 11.54 -8.21
CA ILE A 44 6.96 11.97 -8.29
C ILE A 44 6.27 11.78 -6.93
N ASP A 45 6.54 10.69 -6.20
CA ASP A 45 6.07 10.55 -4.83
C ASP A 45 6.60 11.64 -3.91
N ALA A 46 7.90 11.93 -3.98
CA ALA A 46 8.53 12.95 -3.16
C ALA A 46 7.93 14.34 -3.39
N LEU A 47 7.64 14.68 -4.64
CA LEU A 47 7.03 15.96 -4.97
C LEU A 47 5.55 16.00 -4.58
N VAL A 48 4.78 14.99 -4.97
CA VAL A 48 3.33 15.06 -4.95
C VAL A 48 2.74 14.45 -3.70
N VAL A 49 3.09 13.21 -3.39
CA VAL A 49 2.55 12.49 -2.23
C VAL A 49 3.13 13.04 -0.93
N TYR A 50 4.41 13.42 -0.92
CA TYR A 50 5.09 13.88 0.30
C TYR A 50 5.15 15.42 0.42
N GLY A 51 5.00 16.16 -0.68
CA GLY A 51 5.09 17.62 -0.70
C GLY A 51 3.75 18.34 -0.76
N HIS A 52 2.80 17.86 -1.57
CA HIS A 52 1.56 18.59 -1.88
C HIS A 52 0.26 17.86 -1.49
N ASP A 53 0.32 16.56 -1.22
CA ASP A 53 -0.83 15.68 -1.01
C ASP A 53 -1.92 15.87 -2.08
N ASP A 54 -1.51 15.93 -3.35
CA ASP A 54 -2.40 16.15 -4.50
C ASP A 54 -2.34 14.98 -5.50
N PRO A 55 -3.15 13.92 -5.31
CA PRO A 55 -3.19 12.77 -6.21
C PRO A 55 -3.56 13.12 -7.66
N VAL A 56 -4.24 14.26 -7.90
CA VAL A 56 -4.57 14.73 -9.25
C VAL A 56 -3.31 15.26 -9.94
N LEU A 57 -2.49 16.03 -9.22
CA LEU A 57 -1.20 16.50 -9.72
C LEU A 57 -0.28 15.34 -10.11
N TYR A 58 -0.32 14.22 -9.38
CA TYR A 58 0.47 13.01 -9.71
C TYR A 58 0.15 12.53 -11.12
N ALA A 59 -1.14 12.29 -11.39
CA ALA A 59 -1.59 11.79 -12.67
C ALA A 59 -1.30 12.77 -13.81
N LEU A 60 -1.41 14.08 -13.56
CA LEU A 60 -1.07 15.12 -14.54
C LEU A 60 0.42 15.13 -14.90
N ILE A 61 1.32 15.05 -13.91
CA ILE A 61 2.77 14.96 -14.16
C ILE A 61 3.09 13.69 -14.96
N ALA A 62 2.51 12.55 -14.56
CA ALA A 62 2.71 11.28 -15.26
C ALA A 62 2.22 11.31 -16.72
N ARG A 63 1.08 11.97 -17.00
CA ARG A 63 0.58 12.19 -18.38
C ARG A 63 1.54 13.04 -19.21
N ARG A 64 2.06 14.14 -18.65
CA ARG A 64 3.05 14.99 -19.34
C ARG A 64 4.33 14.22 -19.68
N ILE A 65 4.79 13.37 -18.77
CA ILE A 65 5.95 12.51 -19.03
C ILE A 65 5.62 11.51 -20.13
N HIS A 66 4.49 10.81 -20.03
CA HIS A 66 4.02 9.85 -21.04
C HIS A 66 4.03 10.44 -22.45
N ASP A 67 3.47 11.64 -22.61
CA ASP A 67 3.39 12.30 -23.92
C ASP A 67 4.77 12.70 -24.45
N ALA A 68 5.72 13.02 -23.56
CA ALA A 68 7.08 13.40 -23.92
C ALA A 68 8.03 12.21 -24.20
N VAL A 69 7.64 10.99 -23.82
CA VAL A 69 8.41 9.74 -24.03
C VAL A 69 7.62 8.70 -24.83
N SER A 70 6.56 9.11 -25.55
CA SER A 70 5.65 8.19 -26.25
C SER A 70 6.34 7.34 -27.33
N ASP A 71 7.48 7.81 -27.84
CA ASP A 71 8.36 7.13 -28.78
C ASP A 71 9.27 6.06 -28.13
N LEU A 72 9.40 6.09 -26.81
CA LEU A 72 10.18 5.14 -26.01
C LEU A 72 9.23 4.12 -25.35
N SER A 73 9.05 2.96 -25.98
CA SER A 73 8.02 1.97 -25.60
C SER A 73 7.98 1.62 -24.12
N GLU A 74 9.14 1.37 -23.50
CA GLU A 74 9.23 1.05 -22.06
C GLU A 74 8.93 2.25 -21.16
N ALA A 75 9.50 3.42 -21.44
CA ALA A 75 9.26 4.62 -20.65
C ALA A 75 7.80 5.06 -20.74
N ALA A 76 7.16 4.88 -21.90
CA ALA A 76 5.74 5.09 -22.08
C ALA A 76 4.92 4.13 -21.21
N VAL A 77 5.29 2.84 -21.15
CA VAL A 77 4.61 1.87 -20.27
C VAL A 77 4.78 2.22 -18.79
N LEU A 78 5.98 2.57 -18.34
CA LEU A 78 6.23 3.01 -16.96
C LEU A 78 5.45 4.29 -16.63
N ALA A 79 5.39 5.25 -17.55
CA ALA A 79 4.58 6.45 -17.37
C ALA A 79 3.08 6.13 -17.29
N LYS A 80 2.57 5.18 -18.09
CA LYS A 80 1.17 4.68 -17.94
C LYS A 80 0.92 4.01 -16.60
N LEU A 81 1.88 3.23 -16.08
CA LEU A 81 1.79 2.64 -14.74
C LEU A 81 1.74 3.75 -13.67
N ALA A 82 2.53 4.81 -13.82
CA ALA A 82 2.50 5.98 -12.95
C ALA A 82 1.14 6.73 -13.05
N ILE A 83 0.56 6.87 -14.25
CA ILE A 83 -0.80 7.43 -14.42
C ILE A 83 -1.79 6.58 -13.63
N PHE A 84 -1.82 5.26 -13.84
CA PHE A 84 -2.72 4.35 -13.13
C PHE A 84 -2.55 4.45 -11.62
N ARG A 85 -1.30 4.57 -11.15
CA ARG A 85 -0.98 4.81 -9.75
C ARG A 85 -1.57 6.12 -9.21
N GLY A 86 -1.41 7.23 -9.93
CA GLY A 86 -2.00 8.51 -9.52
C GLY A 86 -3.53 8.44 -9.46
N GLU A 87 -4.15 7.82 -10.46
CA GLU A 87 -5.61 7.69 -10.53
C GLU A 87 -6.18 6.76 -9.45
N ARG A 88 -5.45 5.71 -9.01
CA ARG A 88 -5.93 4.79 -7.95
C ARG A 88 -5.81 5.34 -6.54
N ILE A 89 -5.03 6.40 -6.31
CA ILE A 89 -4.91 7.04 -4.98
C ILE A 89 -6.11 7.96 -4.70
N GLN A 90 -6.81 8.40 -5.75
CA GLN A 90 -8.02 9.22 -5.62
C GLN A 90 -9.18 8.45 -4.96
N PRO A 91 -10.19 9.16 -4.41
CA PRO A 91 -11.32 8.54 -3.71
C PRO A 91 -12.01 7.43 -4.52
N VAL A 92 -12.32 6.32 -3.84
CA VAL A 92 -12.98 5.14 -4.42
C VAL A 92 -14.43 5.44 -4.80
N GLY A 93 -14.87 4.91 -5.94
CA GLY A 93 -16.25 5.06 -6.44
C GLY A 93 -16.52 4.21 -7.69
N PRO A 94 -17.79 3.98 -8.05
CA PRO A 94 -18.16 3.08 -9.16
C PRO A 94 -17.65 3.56 -10.52
N GLU A 95 -17.75 4.86 -10.82
CA GLU A 95 -17.23 5.45 -12.06
C GLU A 95 -15.70 5.32 -12.13
N ARG A 96 -15.03 5.58 -11.00
CA ARG A 96 -13.58 5.44 -10.85
C ARG A 96 -13.14 4.00 -11.08
N LYS A 97 -13.87 3.03 -10.52
CA LYS A 97 -13.62 1.60 -10.75
C LYS A 97 -13.66 1.27 -12.23
N SER A 98 -14.71 1.70 -12.94
CA SER A 98 -14.85 1.44 -14.37
C SER A 98 -13.72 2.06 -15.20
N MET A 99 -13.28 3.27 -14.87
CA MET A 99 -12.14 3.91 -15.52
C MET A 99 -10.83 3.13 -15.26
N LEU A 100 -10.54 2.79 -14.00
CA LEU A 100 -9.33 2.04 -13.63
C LEU A 100 -9.32 0.63 -14.27
N ASP A 101 -10.47 -0.05 -14.33
CA ASP A 101 -10.61 -1.32 -15.04
C ASP A 101 -10.26 -1.18 -16.54
N GLY A 102 -10.66 -0.06 -17.17
CA GLY A 102 -10.28 0.27 -18.55
C GLY A 102 -8.78 0.51 -18.71
N LEU A 103 -8.19 1.37 -17.88
CA LEU A 103 -6.75 1.66 -17.88
C LEU A 103 -5.91 0.40 -17.63
N LEU A 104 -6.36 -0.49 -16.74
CA LEU A 104 -5.66 -1.74 -16.45
C LEU A 104 -5.65 -2.69 -17.65
N LYS A 105 -6.73 -2.74 -18.44
CA LYS A 105 -6.78 -3.51 -19.69
C LYS A 105 -5.81 -2.95 -20.73
N GLU A 106 -5.78 -1.63 -20.91
CA GLU A 106 -4.85 -0.96 -21.83
C GLU A 106 -3.38 -1.16 -21.42
N LEU A 107 -3.10 -1.11 -20.11
CA LEU A 107 -1.78 -1.40 -19.55
C LEU A 107 -1.34 -2.83 -19.82
N ARG A 108 -2.22 -3.82 -19.61
CA ARG A 108 -1.92 -5.23 -19.93
C ARG A 108 -1.52 -5.41 -21.39
N VAL A 109 -2.24 -4.77 -22.31
CA VAL A 109 -1.88 -4.80 -23.74
C VAL A 109 -0.53 -4.12 -23.97
N SER A 110 -0.34 -2.91 -23.43
CA SER A 110 0.90 -2.14 -23.61
C SER A 110 2.14 -2.90 -23.12
N VAL A 111 2.05 -3.53 -21.93
CA VAL A 111 3.14 -4.36 -21.37
C VAL A 111 3.36 -5.61 -22.20
N SER A 112 2.30 -6.25 -22.72
CA SER A 112 2.44 -7.48 -23.53
C SER A 112 3.22 -7.26 -24.83
N LEU A 113 3.19 -6.04 -25.37
CA LEU A 113 3.88 -5.64 -26.59
C LEU A 113 5.35 -5.27 -26.36
N LEU A 114 5.82 -5.17 -25.10
CA LEU A 114 7.24 -4.97 -24.82
C LEU A 114 8.05 -6.19 -25.24
N PRO A 115 9.30 -6.00 -25.69
CA PRO A 115 10.24 -7.09 -25.94
C PRO A 115 10.43 -7.98 -24.71
N GLU A 116 10.61 -9.28 -24.93
CA GLU A 116 10.94 -10.21 -23.85
C GLU A 116 12.25 -9.82 -23.15
N GLY A 117 12.28 -9.97 -21.84
CA GLY A 117 13.44 -9.66 -21.01
C GLY A 117 13.05 -9.00 -19.69
N THR A 118 14.05 -8.78 -18.84
CA THR A 118 13.87 -8.32 -17.45
C THR A 118 13.07 -7.02 -17.35
N ARG A 119 13.14 -6.15 -18.37
CA ARG A 119 12.37 -4.89 -18.44
C ARG A 119 10.88 -5.11 -18.55
N LYS A 120 10.46 -6.08 -19.38
CA LYS A 120 9.07 -6.53 -19.44
C LYS A 120 8.64 -7.19 -18.14
N GLN A 121 9.47 -8.05 -17.55
CA GLN A 121 9.15 -8.68 -16.25
C GLN A 121 9.00 -7.63 -15.14
N ARG A 122 9.83 -6.60 -15.10
CA ARG A 122 9.69 -5.47 -14.16
C ARG A 122 8.36 -4.74 -14.35
N CYS A 123 8.00 -4.42 -15.60
CA CYS A 123 6.72 -3.79 -15.90
C CYS A 123 5.52 -4.69 -15.55
N LEU A 124 5.62 -6.00 -15.79
CA LEU A 124 4.61 -6.98 -15.39
C LEU A 124 4.47 -7.04 -13.86
N SER A 125 5.57 -7.07 -13.13
CA SER A 125 5.56 -7.04 -11.67
C SER A 125 4.85 -5.78 -11.16
N LEU A 126 5.26 -4.59 -11.59
CA LEU A 126 4.63 -3.32 -11.21
C LEU A 126 3.14 -3.25 -11.57
N LEU A 127 2.77 -3.76 -12.75
CA LEU A 127 1.39 -3.87 -13.18
C LEU A 127 0.56 -4.71 -12.21
N GLN A 128 1.06 -5.89 -11.86
CA GLN A 128 0.35 -6.81 -10.97
C GLN A 128 0.30 -6.30 -9.54
N TYR A 129 1.38 -5.69 -9.04
CA TYR A 129 1.40 -5.01 -7.75
C TYR A 129 0.32 -3.94 -7.65
N HIS A 130 0.24 -3.04 -8.64
CA HIS A 130 -0.77 -1.99 -8.64
C HIS A 130 -2.18 -2.51 -8.89
N ALA A 131 -2.35 -3.57 -9.68
CA ALA A 131 -3.62 -4.26 -9.83
C ALA A 131 -4.09 -4.84 -8.48
N GLY A 132 -3.19 -5.42 -7.70
CA GLY A 132 -3.46 -5.93 -6.36
C GLY A 132 -4.00 -4.85 -5.43
N VAL A 133 -3.31 -3.71 -5.35
CA VAL A 133 -3.75 -2.57 -4.53
C VAL A 133 -5.10 -2.01 -5.01
N PHE A 134 -5.32 -1.95 -6.32
CA PHE A 134 -6.61 -1.57 -6.88
C PHE A 134 -7.74 -2.51 -6.45
N TYR A 135 -7.56 -3.83 -6.57
CA TYR A 135 -8.58 -4.80 -6.19
C TYR A 135 -8.89 -4.76 -4.68
N ASP A 136 -7.88 -4.56 -3.83
CA ASP A 136 -8.06 -4.39 -2.37
C ASP A 136 -8.93 -3.18 -2.03
N ALA A 137 -8.72 -2.05 -2.73
CA ALA A 137 -9.51 -0.83 -2.52
C ALA A 137 -11.00 -1.01 -2.84
N TYR A 138 -11.35 -2.01 -3.65
CA TYR A 138 -12.73 -2.39 -3.99
C TYR A 138 -13.17 -3.70 -3.33
N ASP A 139 -12.48 -4.12 -2.26
CA ASP A 139 -12.78 -5.30 -1.44
C ASP A 139 -12.75 -6.64 -2.24
N CYS A 140 -12.08 -6.68 -3.39
CA CYS A 140 -11.86 -7.89 -4.19
C CYS A 140 -10.60 -8.63 -3.69
N PHE A 141 -10.61 -9.10 -2.44
CA PHE A 141 -9.42 -9.59 -1.76
C PHE A 141 -8.78 -10.82 -2.41
N ALA A 142 -9.57 -11.71 -3.03
CA ALA A 142 -9.05 -12.89 -3.72
C ALA A 142 -8.25 -12.51 -4.98
N GLU A 143 -8.79 -11.60 -5.79
CA GLU A 143 -8.12 -11.04 -6.95
C GLU A 143 -6.90 -10.20 -6.55
N ALA A 144 -7.01 -9.45 -5.46
CA ALA A 144 -5.92 -8.66 -4.90
C ALA A 144 -4.74 -9.55 -4.52
N ALA A 145 -4.98 -10.61 -3.74
CA ALA A 145 -3.95 -11.56 -3.34
C ALA A 145 -3.31 -12.26 -4.54
N ARG A 146 -4.12 -12.74 -5.50
CA ARG A 146 -3.60 -13.38 -6.73
C ARG A 146 -2.67 -12.44 -7.49
N ALA A 147 -3.08 -11.19 -7.70
CA ALA A 147 -2.26 -10.21 -8.40
C ALA A 147 -0.95 -9.92 -7.64
N GLN A 148 -0.96 -9.89 -6.31
CA GLN A 148 0.27 -9.71 -5.53
C GLN A 148 1.22 -10.91 -5.67
N PHE A 149 0.72 -12.15 -5.63
CA PHE A 149 1.56 -13.32 -5.87
C PHE A 149 2.08 -13.39 -7.31
N ASP A 150 1.28 -12.99 -8.31
CA ASP A 150 1.76 -12.85 -9.68
C ASP A 150 2.88 -11.79 -9.76
N SER A 151 2.75 -10.68 -9.02
CA SER A 151 3.78 -9.64 -8.92
C SER A 151 5.08 -10.15 -8.30
N GLU A 152 4.99 -10.97 -7.26
CA GLU A 152 6.13 -11.62 -6.61
C GLU A 152 6.88 -12.52 -7.60
N LEU A 153 6.15 -13.38 -8.32
CA LEU A 153 6.73 -14.28 -9.32
C LEU A 153 7.47 -13.51 -10.42
N GLU A 154 6.90 -12.41 -10.92
CA GLU A 154 7.55 -11.58 -11.94
C GLU A 154 8.76 -10.80 -11.39
N ALA A 155 8.70 -10.32 -10.14
CA ALA A 155 9.83 -9.64 -9.48
C ALA A 155 11.03 -10.60 -9.31
N LEU A 156 10.77 -11.85 -8.92
CA LEU A 156 11.81 -12.88 -8.80
C LEU A 156 12.50 -13.16 -10.15
N LYS A 157 11.74 -13.19 -11.26
CA LYS A 157 12.30 -13.41 -12.60
C LYS A 157 13.26 -12.30 -13.04
N CYS A 158 13.07 -11.06 -12.58
CA CYS A 158 13.98 -9.96 -12.87
C CYS A 158 15.02 -9.68 -11.76
N GLY A 159 15.11 -10.53 -10.73
CA GLY A 159 16.09 -10.41 -9.65
C GLY A 159 15.76 -9.32 -8.61
N ASP A 160 14.52 -8.85 -8.55
CA ASP A 160 14.06 -7.86 -7.57
C ASP A 160 13.55 -8.54 -6.29
N ALA A 161 14.48 -9.01 -5.46
CA ALA A 161 14.15 -9.71 -4.22
C ALA A 161 13.33 -8.82 -3.25
N ALA A 162 13.65 -7.53 -3.16
CA ALA A 162 12.94 -6.60 -2.28
C ALA A 162 11.49 -6.39 -2.76
N GLY A 163 11.29 -6.16 -4.07
CA GLY A 163 9.95 -6.06 -4.65
C GLY A 163 9.14 -7.34 -4.53
N ALA A 164 9.80 -8.51 -4.71
CA ALA A 164 9.17 -9.81 -4.51
C ALA A 164 8.67 -9.99 -3.07
N ALA A 165 9.52 -9.71 -2.08
CA ALA A 165 9.17 -9.86 -0.68
C ALA A 165 8.06 -8.89 -0.23
N VAL A 166 8.05 -7.66 -0.77
CA VAL A 166 6.95 -6.71 -0.58
C VAL A 166 5.64 -7.27 -1.15
N ALA A 167 5.66 -7.73 -2.40
CA ALA A 167 4.47 -8.28 -3.05
C ALA A 167 3.94 -9.53 -2.32
N GLY A 168 4.80 -10.48 -1.97
CA GLY A 168 4.42 -11.69 -1.22
C GLY A 168 3.79 -11.36 0.14
N PHE A 169 4.39 -10.45 0.91
CA PHE A 169 3.83 -9.99 2.18
C PHE A 169 2.43 -9.36 2.02
N VAL A 170 2.27 -8.46 1.04
CA VAL A 170 0.98 -7.83 0.78
C VAL A 170 -0.05 -8.85 0.29
N GLY A 171 0.36 -9.84 -0.50
CA GLY A 171 -0.48 -10.97 -0.92
C GLY A 171 -1.01 -11.74 0.28
N GLU A 172 -0.14 -12.12 1.22
CA GLU A 172 -0.53 -12.81 2.46
C GLU A 172 -1.47 -11.96 3.32
N HIS A 173 -1.26 -10.65 3.37
CA HIS A 173 -2.13 -9.72 4.09
C HIS A 173 -3.53 -9.66 3.46
N TYR A 174 -3.64 -9.68 2.12
CA TYR A 174 -4.93 -9.73 1.43
C TYR A 174 -5.63 -11.08 1.58
N VAL A 175 -4.89 -12.19 1.64
CA VAL A 175 -5.47 -13.50 2.01
C VAL A 175 -6.06 -13.44 3.42
N LEU A 176 -5.36 -12.81 4.39
CA LEU A 176 -5.90 -12.62 5.73
C LEU A 176 -7.22 -11.83 5.70
N LYS A 177 -7.29 -10.70 4.98
CA LYS A 177 -8.53 -9.91 4.82
C LYS A 177 -9.68 -10.76 4.27
N ARG A 178 -9.40 -11.61 3.27
CA ARG A 178 -10.39 -12.55 2.72
C ARG A 178 -10.86 -13.54 3.77
N LEU A 179 -9.94 -14.19 4.48
CA LEU A 179 -10.27 -15.19 5.50
C LEU A 179 -11.07 -14.57 6.66
N LEU A 180 -10.75 -13.35 7.08
CA LEU A 180 -11.56 -12.62 8.06
C LEU A 180 -13.02 -12.47 7.62
N CYS A 181 -13.30 -12.42 6.31
CA CYS A 181 -14.66 -12.38 5.78
C CYS A 181 -15.30 -13.78 5.68
N GLU A 182 -14.56 -14.76 5.17
CA GLU A 182 -15.09 -16.05 4.72
C GLU A 182 -14.95 -17.17 5.76
N ASP A 183 -13.79 -17.24 6.42
CA ASP A 183 -13.41 -18.32 7.33
C ASP A 183 -12.54 -17.78 8.49
N PRO A 184 -13.19 -17.25 9.55
CA PRO A 184 -12.48 -16.63 10.67
C PRO A 184 -11.59 -17.61 11.44
N ASP A 185 -11.93 -18.90 11.47
CA ASP A 185 -11.15 -19.90 12.20
C ASP A 185 -9.79 -20.16 11.50
N GLU A 186 -9.78 -20.16 10.16
CA GLU A 186 -8.54 -20.24 9.38
C GLU A 186 -7.71 -18.95 9.41
N SER A 187 -8.32 -17.79 9.65
CA SER A 187 -7.62 -16.50 9.69
C SER A 187 -6.51 -16.45 10.75
N ALA A 188 -6.73 -17.08 11.92
CA ALA A 188 -5.75 -17.15 12.99
C ALA A 188 -4.55 -18.03 12.64
N ARG A 189 -4.76 -19.12 11.88
CA ARG A 189 -3.68 -19.99 11.38
C ARG A 189 -2.87 -19.30 10.28
N HIS A 190 -3.56 -18.55 9.42
CA HIS A 190 -2.93 -17.81 8.34
C HIS A 190 -2.00 -16.70 8.82
N PHE A 191 -2.26 -16.13 10.00
CA PHE A 191 -1.40 -15.10 10.61
C PHE A 191 0.07 -15.54 10.75
N GLU A 192 0.36 -16.81 11.02
CA GLU A 192 1.75 -17.30 11.11
C GLU A 192 2.47 -17.29 9.75
N ARG A 193 1.73 -17.44 8.63
CA ARG A 193 2.28 -17.28 7.28
C ARG A 193 2.60 -15.81 7.00
N LEU A 194 1.72 -14.90 7.41
CA LEU A 194 1.95 -13.47 7.32
C LEU A 194 3.20 -13.05 8.10
N LYS A 195 3.41 -13.59 9.32
CA LYS A 195 4.65 -13.37 10.10
C LYS A 195 5.89 -13.87 9.36
N SER A 196 5.83 -15.06 8.76
CA SER A 196 6.94 -15.59 7.98
C SER A 196 7.29 -14.71 6.77
N ALA A 197 6.27 -14.17 6.09
CA ALA A 197 6.43 -13.23 4.99
C ALA A 197 6.99 -11.87 5.47
N PHE A 198 6.57 -11.39 6.64
CA PHE A 198 7.12 -10.20 7.28
C PHE A 198 8.63 -10.35 7.53
N ASP A 199 9.06 -11.47 8.11
CA ASP A 199 10.48 -11.72 8.36
C ASP A 199 11.30 -11.83 7.07
N GLN A 200 10.73 -12.40 6.00
CA GLN A 200 11.36 -12.42 4.67
C GLN A 200 11.52 -10.99 4.13
N LEU A 201 10.47 -10.16 4.22
CA LEU A 201 10.49 -8.77 3.81
C LEU A 201 11.57 -7.98 4.55
N LEU A 202 11.70 -8.14 5.87
CA LEU A 202 12.75 -7.47 6.64
C LEU A 202 14.15 -7.84 6.16
N ARG A 203 14.38 -9.12 5.81
CA ARG A 203 15.67 -9.58 5.28
C ARG A 203 15.97 -8.99 3.90
N ASP A 204 15.01 -9.06 2.99
CA ASP A 204 15.24 -8.72 1.58
C ASP A 204 15.21 -7.21 1.31
N THR A 205 14.55 -6.45 2.17
CA THR A 205 14.56 -4.98 2.09
C THR A 205 15.75 -4.35 2.79
N ASN A 206 16.51 -5.08 3.62
CA ASN A 206 17.64 -4.54 4.35
C ASN A 206 18.72 -3.94 3.42
N GLY A 207 19.13 -2.70 3.69
CA GLY A 207 20.08 -1.97 2.85
C GLY A 207 19.54 -1.58 1.48
N SER A 208 18.21 -1.64 1.24
CA SER A 208 17.55 -1.21 0.00
C SER A 208 16.76 0.09 0.18
N SER A 209 16.29 0.67 -0.92
CA SER A 209 15.38 1.83 -0.92
C SER A 209 14.02 1.53 -0.25
N PHE A 210 13.65 0.25 -0.14
CA PHE A 210 12.41 -0.19 0.50
C PHE A 210 12.54 -0.40 2.01
N GLN A 211 13.75 -0.35 2.58
CA GLN A 211 13.96 -0.63 4.01
C GLN A 211 13.09 0.26 4.89
N VAL A 212 13.12 1.58 4.66
CA VAL A 212 12.40 2.53 5.53
C VAL A 212 10.91 2.56 5.21
N SER A 213 10.54 2.62 3.93
CA SER A 213 9.13 2.78 3.52
C SER A 213 8.31 1.50 3.73
N TRP A 214 8.90 0.33 3.49
CA TRP A 214 8.21 -0.96 3.63
C TRP A 214 8.65 -1.73 4.87
N GLY A 215 9.94 -2.04 5.02
CA GLY A 215 10.44 -2.87 6.11
C GLY A 215 10.17 -2.27 7.48
N GLU A 216 10.46 -0.98 7.65
CA GLU A 216 10.27 -0.28 8.92
C GLU A 216 8.91 0.43 9.02
N GLY A 217 8.31 0.80 7.89
CA GLY A 217 7.06 1.57 7.81
C GLY A 217 5.83 0.69 7.61
N ASN A 218 5.46 0.45 6.35
CA ASN A 218 4.19 -0.18 6.00
C ASN A 218 4.01 -1.60 6.58
N ALA A 219 5.05 -2.43 6.55
CA ALA A 219 4.90 -3.83 6.97
C ALA A 219 4.56 -3.96 8.47
N PRO A 220 5.22 -3.25 9.40
CA PRO A 220 4.78 -3.20 10.81
C PRO A 220 3.35 -2.68 11.01
N VAL A 221 2.90 -1.69 10.23
CA VAL A 221 1.52 -1.20 10.29
C VAL A 221 0.53 -2.30 9.92
N HIS A 222 0.80 -3.05 8.85
CA HIS A 222 -0.04 -4.18 8.43
C HIS A 222 -0.06 -5.33 9.46
N MET A 223 1.06 -5.57 10.17
CA MET A 223 1.07 -6.53 11.28
C MET A 223 0.19 -6.06 12.45
N ILE A 224 0.22 -4.77 12.79
CA ILE A 224 -0.61 -4.14 13.83
C ILE A 224 -2.10 -4.20 13.44
N GLU A 225 -2.44 -3.91 12.19
CA GLU A 225 -3.78 -4.09 11.63
C GLU A 225 -4.28 -5.53 11.80
N ALA A 226 -3.49 -6.50 11.34
CA ALA A 226 -3.82 -7.91 11.43
C ALA A 226 -4.08 -8.37 12.87
N CYS A 227 -3.20 -8.00 13.82
CA CYS A 227 -3.42 -8.23 15.25
C CYS A 227 -4.72 -7.61 15.76
N THR A 228 -5.00 -6.38 15.33
CA THR A 228 -6.21 -5.65 15.73
C THR A 228 -7.47 -6.35 15.24
N TRP A 229 -7.50 -6.79 13.99
CA TRP A 229 -8.64 -7.48 13.39
C TRP A 229 -8.89 -8.85 14.01
N LEU A 230 -7.82 -9.60 14.29
CA LEU A 230 -7.87 -10.89 14.96
C LEU A 230 -8.15 -10.79 16.47
N ASP A 231 -8.16 -9.58 17.03
CA ASP A 231 -8.24 -9.30 18.46
C ASP A 231 -7.19 -10.08 19.28
N LYS A 232 -5.98 -10.16 18.73
CA LYS A 232 -4.87 -10.96 19.27
C LYS A 232 -3.62 -10.10 19.35
N MET A 233 -3.13 -9.87 20.56
CA MET A 233 -1.78 -9.31 20.73
C MET A 233 -0.73 -10.38 20.43
N ASP A 234 0.23 -10.03 19.58
CA ASP A 234 1.42 -10.83 19.33
C ASP A 234 2.56 -10.38 20.28
N PRO A 235 3.43 -11.29 20.76
CA PRO A 235 4.62 -10.92 21.52
C PRO A 235 5.51 -9.87 20.85
N ASP A 236 5.50 -9.79 19.51
CA ASP A 236 6.27 -8.81 18.75
C ASP A 236 5.60 -7.41 18.65
N TRP A 237 4.41 -7.21 19.24
CA TRP A 237 3.66 -5.95 19.14
C TRP A 237 4.51 -4.71 19.40
N ALA A 238 5.19 -4.67 20.56
CA ALA A 238 5.98 -3.51 20.97
C ALA A 238 7.14 -3.23 19.98
N ARG A 239 7.72 -4.29 19.40
CA ARG A 239 8.78 -4.18 18.38
C ARG A 239 8.24 -3.56 17.10
N TRP A 240 7.03 -3.93 16.66
CA TRP A 240 6.40 -3.37 15.48
C TRP A 240 6.01 -1.91 15.68
N VAL A 241 5.41 -1.57 16.83
CA VAL A 241 5.06 -0.18 17.17
C VAL A 241 6.29 0.73 17.13
N GLU A 242 7.37 0.33 17.81
CA GLU A 242 8.60 1.13 17.83
C GLU A 242 9.23 1.25 16.44
N THR A 243 9.18 0.19 15.64
CA THR A 243 9.71 0.22 14.28
C THR A 243 8.92 1.18 13.38
N ALA A 244 7.58 1.14 13.43
CA ALA A 244 6.73 2.08 12.70
C ALA A 244 6.94 3.54 13.14
N ARG A 245 7.12 3.79 14.45
CA ARG A 245 7.42 5.14 14.97
C ARG A 245 8.76 5.68 14.46
N ARG A 246 9.80 4.84 14.42
CA ARG A 246 11.11 5.23 13.86
C ARG A 246 11.02 5.52 12.36
N ALA A 247 10.24 4.73 11.61
CA ALA A 247 9.99 5.01 10.20
C ALA A 247 9.26 6.34 10.02
N ALA A 248 8.24 6.63 10.85
CA ALA A 248 7.51 7.89 10.84
C ALA A 248 8.44 9.10 11.01
N ALA A 249 9.40 9.03 11.94
CA ALA A 249 10.38 10.09 12.15
C ALA A 249 11.29 10.33 10.93
N LYS A 250 11.57 9.28 10.14
CA LYS A 250 12.38 9.37 8.91
C LYS A 250 11.58 9.85 7.70
N LEU A 251 10.31 9.44 7.61
CA LEU A 251 9.43 9.71 6.47
C LEU A 251 8.65 11.02 6.63
N GLY A 252 8.49 11.53 7.85
CA GLY A 252 7.81 12.79 8.12
C GLY A 252 6.32 12.76 7.78
N ALA A 253 5.82 13.85 7.18
CA ALA A 253 4.40 14.04 6.86
C ALA A 253 3.80 12.90 6.02
N ALA A 254 4.61 12.30 5.15
CA ALA A 254 4.26 11.16 4.29
C ALA A 254 3.71 9.94 5.05
N PHE A 255 4.07 9.78 6.32
CA PHE A 255 3.70 8.64 7.14
C PHE A 255 2.87 9.04 8.37
N SER A 256 2.46 10.30 8.44
CA SER A 256 1.75 10.86 9.61
C SER A 256 0.48 10.08 9.95
N HIS A 257 -0.33 9.72 8.95
CA HIS A 257 -1.56 8.95 9.16
C HIS A 257 -1.30 7.51 9.65
N GLY A 258 -0.27 6.84 9.11
CA GLY A 258 0.11 5.50 9.57
C GLY A 258 0.63 5.54 11.01
N ALA A 259 1.46 6.53 11.34
CA ALA A 259 1.98 6.75 12.68
C ALA A 259 0.86 7.07 13.68
N GLU A 260 -0.13 7.86 13.27
CA GLU A 260 -1.28 8.20 14.08
C GLU A 260 -2.16 6.99 14.38
N PHE A 261 -2.43 6.16 13.37
CA PHE A 261 -3.12 4.88 13.55
C PHE A 261 -2.38 3.97 14.54
N VAL A 262 -1.06 3.77 14.33
CA VAL A 262 -0.22 2.95 15.22
C VAL A 262 -0.26 3.48 16.65
N ARG A 263 -0.18 4.80 16.85
CA ARG A 263 -0.28 5.41 18.17
C ARG A 263 -1.64 5.13 18.83
N ALA A 264 -2.73 5.31 18.10
CA ALA A 264 -4.07 5.10 18.63
C ALA A 264 -4.31 3.62 19.01
N ALA A 265 -3.87 2.68 18.17
CA ALA A 265 -3.95 1.25 18.45
C ALA A 265 -3.11 0.84 19.67
N ASP A 266 -1.88 1.37 19.78
CA ASP A 266 -1.00 1.09 20.92
C ASP A 266 -1.59 1.57 22.25
N LEU A 267 -2.12 2.81 22.28
CA LEU A 267 -2.82 3.35 23.46
C LEU A 267 -4.02 2.47 23.86
N TYR A 268 -4.79 1.98 22.88
CA TYR A 268 -5.92 1.10 23.14
C TYR A 268 -5.50 -0.19 23.84
N TYR A 269 -4.47 -0.88 23.32
CA TYR A 269 -4.00 -2.15 23.91
C TYR A 269 -3.29 -1.96 25.25
N GLN A 270 -2.73 -0.78 25.52
CA GLN A 270 -2.20 -0.40 26.83
C GLN A 270 -3.30 0.04 27.82
N ASN A 271 -4.57 0.11 27.39
CA ASN A 271 -5.70 0.61 28.19
C ASN A 271 -5.52 2.05 28.69
N GLU A 272 -4.84 2.89 27.91
CA GLU A 272 -4.61 4.29 28.24
C GLU A 272 -5.86 5.16 28.03
N VAL A 273 -6.02 6.21 28.84
CA VAL A 273 -7.19 7.11 28.78
C VAL A 273 -7.24 7.87 27.45
N GLU A 274 -6.07 8.17 26.89
CA GLU A 274 -5.87 8.86 25.62
C GLU A 274 -6.25 8.01 24.41
N ALA A 275 -6.54 6.71 24.58
CA ALA A 275 -6.92 5.83 23.48
C ALA A 275 -8.21 6.29 22.78
N ILE A 276 -9.24 6.68 23.54
CA ILE A 276 -10.53 7.11 22.98
C ILE A 276 -10.37 8.36 22.09
N PRO A 277 -9.81 9.48 22.57
CA PRO A 277 -9.63 10.65 21.72
C PRO A 277 -8.68 10.37 20.54
N ALA A 278 -7.64 9.55 20.70
CA ALA A 278 -6.76 9.18 19.60
C ALA A 278 -7.50 8.38 18.50
N LEU A 279 -8.32 7.42 18.88
CA LEU A 279 -9.12 6.63 17.94
C LEU A 279 -10.20 7.47 17.24
N GLN A 280 -10.79 8.44 17.95
CA GLN A 280 -11.76 9.38 17.34
C GLN A 280 -11.12 10.20 16.23
N VAL A 281 -9.91 10.72 16.45
CA VAL A 281 -9.16 11.46 15.43
C VAL A 281 -8.93 10.59 14.20
N VAL A 282 -8.47 9.34 14.36
CA VAL A 282 -8.27 8.40 13.24
C VAL A 282 -9.58 8.13 12.49
N ALA A 283 -10.68 7.89 13.22
CA ALA A 283 -11.99 7.59 12.63
C ALA A 283 -12.54 8.75 11.77
N GLU A 284 -12.22 9.99 12.15
CA GLU A 284 -12.73 11.21 11.52
C GLU A 284 -11.81 11.75 10.42
N GLN A 285 -10.49 11.64 10.59
CA GLN A 285 -9.52 12.36 9.76
C GLN A 285 -8.72 11.46 8.81
N SER A 286 -8.68 10.14 9.03
CA SER A 286 -7.88 9.27 8.16
C SER A 286 -8.45 9.20 6.74
N ALA A 287 -7.60 9.35 5.72
CA ALA A 287 -7.99 9.14 4.33
C ALA A 287 -8.22 7.65 3.98
N THR A 288 -7.71 6.73 4.80
CA THR A 288 -7.77 5.28 4.57
C THR A 288 -9.05 4.68 5.17
N PRO A 289 -10.00 4.16 4.36
CA PRO A 289 -11.26 3.62 4.87
C PRO A 289 -11.07 2.49 5.89
N ALA A 290 -10.10 1.59 5.66
CA ALA A 290 -9.78 0.50 6.57
C ALA A 290 -9.30 1.00 7.95
N TRP A 291 -8.48 2.05 8.02
CA TRP A 291 -8.04 2.64 9.31
C TRP A 291 -9.19 3.30 10.06
N ARG A 292 -10.04 4.05 9.35
CA ARG A 292 -11.26 4.62 9.94
C ARG A 292 -12.15 3.54 10.53
N ALA A 293 -12.42 2.49 9.76
CA ALA A 293 -13.22 1.35 10.21
C ALA A 293 -12.58 0.63 11.39
N THR A 294 -11.25 0.46 11.38
CA THR A 294 -10.51 -0.22 12.45
C THR A 294 -10.56 0.59 13.75
N ALA A 295 -10.42 1.91 13.68
CA ALA A 295 -10.59 2.78 14.85
C ALA A 295 -12.01 2.72 15.42
N LEU A 296 -13.04 2.73 14.56
CA LEU A 296 -14.43 2.54 14.97
C LEU A 296 -14.69 1.16 15.57
N LEU A 297 -14.02 0.11 15.10
CA LEU A 297 -14.10 -1.24 15.66
C LEU A 297 -13.54 -1.27 17.08
N LEU A 298 -12.39 -0.65 17.32
CA LEU A 298 -11.79 -0.56 18.66
C LEU A 298 -12.67 0.25 19.62
N LEU A 299 -13.23 1.38 19.18
CA LEU A 299 -14.20 2.15 19.96
C LEU A 299 -15.46 1.32 20.28
N ALA A 300 -15.97 0.54 19.32
CA ALA A 300 -17.14 -0.32 19.52
C ALA A 300 -16.85 -1.44 20.54
N ARG A 301 -15.66 -2.06 20.50
CA ARG A 301 -15.21 -3.03 21.51
C ARG A 301 -15.18 -2.39 22.90
N ARG A 302 -14.64 -1.18 23.04
CA ARG A 302 -14.63 -0.47 24.32
C ARG A 302 -16.04 -0.20 24.85
N ALA A 303 -16.93 0.32 24.00
CA ALA A 303 -18.32 0.56 24.37
C ALA A 303 -19.03 -0.72 24.86
N LEU A 304 -18.75 -1.88 24.25
CA LEU A 304 -19.29 -3.16 24.71
C LEU A 304 -18.72 -3.60 26.07
N LEU A 305 -17.42 -3.41 26.30
CA LEU A 305 -16.82 -3.67 27.62
C LEU A 305 -17.46 -2.83 28.72
N ASP A 306 -17.87 -1.60 28.39
CA ASP A 306 -18.58 -0.69 29.29
C ASP A 306 -20.11 -0.98 29.35
N GLY A 307 -20.59 -2.04 28.68
CA GLY A 307 -22.00 -2.44 28.67
C GLY A 307 -22.92 -1.59 27.78
N ASN A 308 -22.37 -0.71 26.94
CA ASN A 308 -23.12 0.21 26.09
C ASN A 308 -23.31 -0.34 24.66
N LYS A 309 -24.21 -1.33 24.50
CA LYS A 309 -24.51 -1.96 23.20
C LYS A 309 -25.07 -0.97 22.16
N THR A 310 -25.82 0.04 22.59
CA THR A 310 -26.38 1.08 21.70
C THR A 310 -25.27 1.90 21.06
N GLU A 311 -24.30 2.37 21.86
CA GLU A 311 -23.17 3.14 21.33
C GLU A 311 -22.30 2.30 20.40
N ALA A 312 -21.99 1.06 20.79
CA ALA A 312 -21.27 0.13 19.93
C ALA A 312 -21.96 -0.04 18.56
N SER A 313 -23.29 -0.20 18.55
CA SER A 313 -24.08 -0.32 17.32
C SER A 313 -24.04 0.95 16.47
N ASN A 314 -24.04 2.14 17.09
CA ASN A 314 -23.93 3.41 16.39
C ASN A 314 -22.54 3.60 15.76
N LEU A 315 -21.47 3.18 16.44
CA LEU A 315 -20.11 3.21 15.91
C LEU A 315 -19.95 2.29 14.69
N VAL A 316 -20.50 1.07 14.72
CA VAL A 316 -20.47 0.16 13.57
C VAL A 316 -21.22 0.73 12.36
N LYS A 317 -22.35 1.42 12.57
CA LYS A 317 -23.10 2.07 11.48
C LYS A 317 -22.35 3.21 10.79
N ARG A 318 -21.34 3.81 11.46
CA ARG A 318 -20.51 4.89 10.91
C ARG A 318 -19.35 4.38 10.04
N MET A 319 -19.11 3.07 9.99
CA MET A 319 -17.99 2.51 9.23
C MET A 319 -18.17 2.71 7.71
N PRO A 320 -17.09 3.00 6.98
CA PRO A 320 -17.12 3.06 5.51
C PRO A 320 -17.64 1.76 4.90
N LEU A 321 -18.52 1.86 3.89
CA LEU A 321 -19.09 0.70 3.18
C LEU A 321 -18.19 0.12 2.08
N THR A 322 -17.09 0.81 1.73
CA THR A 322 -16.16 0.41 0.67
C THR A 322 -14.72 0.59 1.16
N GLY A 323 -13.83 -0.32 0.77
CA GLY A 323 -12.41 -0.32 1.15
C GLY A 323 -12.16 -0.75 2.59
N ALA A 324 -13.15 -1.33 3.25
CA ALA A 324 -13.12 -1.74 4.66
C ALA A 324 -14.04 -2.94 4.96
N PHE A 325 -14.44 -3.72 3.94
CA PHE A 325 -15.47 -4.75 4.09
C PHE A 325 -15.11 -5.81 5.16
N HIS A 326 -13.84 -6.20 5.25
CA HIS A 326 -13.35 -7.13 6.26
C HIS A 326 -13.56 -6.60 7.69
N VAL A 327 -13.26 -5.32 7.95
CA VAL A 327 -13.46 -4.70 9.27
C VAL A 327 -14.93 -4.60 9.62
N VAL A 328 -15.77 -4.18 8.66
CA VAL A 328 -17.23 -4.11 8.84
C VAL A 328 -17.81 -5.49 9.16
N THR A 329 -17.29 -6.54 8.50
CA THR A 329 -17.71 -7.92 8.73
C THR A 329 -17.37 -8.38 10.16
N ILE A 330 -16.16 -8.08 10.64
CA ILE A 330 -15.75 -8.34 12.04
C ILE A 330 -16.68 -7.60 13.00
N ALA A 331 -16.89 -6.30 12.76
CA ALA A 331 -17.70 -5.44 13.61
C ALA A 331 -19.17 -5.88 13.71
N ARG A 332 -19.75 -6.36 12.61
CA ARG A 332 -21.13 -6.89 12.59
C ARG A 332 -21.26 -8.16 13.43
N ARG A 333 -20.27 -9.06 13.37
CA ARG A 333 -20.24 -10.27 14.22
C ARG A 333 -20.11 -9.92 15.70
N LEU A 334 -19.32 -8.89 16.00
CA LEU A 334 -19.13 -8.40 17.36
C LEU A 334 -20.44 -7.92 18.00
N ILE A 335 -21.30 -7.22 17.25
CA ILE A 335 -22.51 -6.60 17.81
C ILE A 335 -23.72 -7.54 17.88
N GLY A 336 -23.78 -8.62 17.09
CA GLY A 336 -24.82 -9.67 17.16
C GLY A 336 -26.26 -9.15 17.17
#